data_AF-A0A968V8B8-F1
#
_entry.id   AF-A0A968V8B8-F1
#
_cell.length_a   1.000
_cell.length_b   1.000
_cell.length_c   1.000
_cell.angle_alpha   90.00
_cell.angle_beta   90.00
_cell.angle_gamma   90.00
#
_symmetry.space_group_name_H-M   'P 1'
#
loop_
_entity.id
_entity.type
_entity.pdbx_description
1 polymer ?
#
loop_
_entity_poly.entity_id
_entity_poly.type
_entity_poly.pdbx_seq_one_letter_code
_entity_poly.pdbx_strand_id
1 'polypeptide(L)'
;MLVRLPRFIRRSPIHALADGEFIQALSQRYQAIPAELSEPEILALFLPSLRADYTIFETYEFTAREPLTCPITAFGGREDRAISEEELRAWGEQTSGKFRCELVAGGHFFLHQNRDEFLPRLTEKLQTIVETL
;
A
#
# COMPACT_ATOMS: atom_id res chain seq x y z
N MET A 1 -2.81 -1.33 -4.83
CA MET A 1 -2.64 -2.76 -4.54
C MET A 1 -1.26 -2.93 -3.91
N LEU A 2 -1.21 -3.25 -2.61
CA LEU A 2 0.04 -3.45 -1.87
C LEU A 2 0.49 -4.89 -2.12
N VAL A 3 1.47 -5.10 -2.99
CA VAL A 3 2.14 -6.40 -3.09
C VAL A 3 3.30 -6.38 -2.10
N ARG A 4 3.26 -7.27 -1.10
CA ARG A 4 4.38 -7.47 -0.16
C ARG A 4 5.16 -8.71 -0.58
N LEU A 5 6.48 -8.62 -0.57
CA LEU A 5 7.31 -9.81 -0.75
C LEU A 5 7.13 -10.75 0.44
N PRO A 6 7.24 -12.08 0.24
CA PRO A 6 6.89 -13.08 1.25
C PRO A 6 7.72 -12.95 2.54
N ARG A 7 8.93 -12.37 2.48
CA ARG A 7 9.75 -12.11 3.66
C ARG A 7 9.16 -11.06 4.64
N PHE A 8 8.20 -10.27 4.18
CA PHE A 8 7.56 -9.20 4.96
C PHE A 8 6.11 -9.50 5.37
N ILE A 9 5.61 -10.72 5.12
CA ILE A 9 4.32 -11.19 5.64
C ILE A 9 4.49 -11.51 7.13
N ARG A 10 4.50 -10.46 7.97
CA ARG A 10 4.81 -10.55 9.41
C ARG A 10 3.76 -9.85 10.28
N ARG A 11 2.47 -9.94 9.93
CA ARG A 11 1.39 -9.49 10.81
C ARG A 11 0.32 -10.56 10.94
N SER A 12 -0.17 -10.76 12.16
CA SER A 12 -1.30 -11.66 12.42
C SER A 12 -2.47 -11.27 11.53
N PRO A 13 -3.10 -12.21 10.81
CA PRO A 13 -4.22 -11.91 9.93
C PRO A 13 -5.38 -11.32 10.75
N ILE A 14 -6.02 -10.27 10.22
CA ILE A 14 -7.16 -9.62 10.86
C ILE A 14 -8.48 -9.95 10.16
N HIS A 15 -8.45 -10.47 8.93
CA HIS A 15 -9.66 -10.82 8.17
C HIS A 15 -10.52 -11.90 8.83
N ALA A 16 -10.00 -12.64 9.80
CA ALA A 16 -10.73 -13.67 10.56
C ALA A 16 -11.25 -13.17 11.93
N LEU A 17 -10.92 -11.95 12.33
CA LEU A 17 -11.37 -11.37 13.61
C LEU A 17 -12.86 -11.03 13.58
N ALA A 18 -13.49 -10.95 14.76
CA ALA A 18 -14.85 -10.43 14.86
C ALA A 18 -14.93 -8.99 14.31
N ASP A 19 -16.10 -8.57 13.87
CA ASP A 19 -16.31 -7.30 13.18
C ASP A 19 -15.70 -6.09 13.92
N GLY A 20 -16.01 -5.94 15.20
CA GLY A 20 -15.47 -4.84 16.02
C GLY A 20 -13.94 -4.88 16.15
N GLU A 21 -13.36 -6.08 16.29
CA GLU A 21 -11.91 -6.27 16.39
C GLU A 21 -11.20 -6.02 15.06
N PHE A 22 -11.81 -6.43 13.94
CA PHE A 22 -11.32 -6.14 12.59
C PHE A 22 -11.28 -4.64 12.33
N ILE A 23 -12.37 -3.93 12.65
CA ILE A 23 -12.47 -2.46 12.55
C ILE A 23 -11.40 -1.78 13.40
N GLN A 24 -11.23 -2.20 14.66
CA GLN A 24 -10.23 -1.65 15.55
C GLN A 24 -8.81 -1.87 15.00
N ALA A 25 -8.52 -3.06 14.49
CA ALA A 25 -7.22 -3.38 13.92
C ALA A 25 -6.93 -2.57 12.65
N LEU A 26 -7.92 -2.34 11.78
CA LEU A 26 -7.80 -1.46 10.62
C LEU A 26 -7.46 -0.02 11.01
N SER A 27 -8.19 0.51 11.99
CA SER A 27 -7.96 1.86 12.50
C SER A 27 -6.55 2.01 13.08
N GLN A 28 -6.10 1.05 13.89
CA GLN A 28 -4.75 1.06 14.47
C GLN A 28 -3.64 0.95 13.42
N ARG A 29 -3.83 0.11 12.39
CA ARG A 29 -2.77 -0.18 11.40
C ARG A 29 -2.56 0.96 10.43
N TYR A 30 -3.63 1.62 10.01
CA TYR A 30 -3.58 2.50 8.85
C TYR A 30 -4.11 3.90 9.15
N GLN A 31 -4.75 4.12 10.31
CA GLN A 31 -5.53 5.34 10.56
C GLN A 31 -6.58 5.54 9.46
N ALA A 32 -7.09 4.42 8.92
CA ALA A 32 -7.74 4.35 7.61
C ALA A 32 -9.25 4.44 7.61
N ILE A 33 -9.90 4.41 8.78
CA ILE A 33 -11.35 4.55 8.80
C ILE A 33 -11.61 6.05 8.78
N PRO A 34 -12.02 6.61 7.62
CA PRO A 34 -12.35 8.02 7.55
C PRO A 34 -13.50 8.28 8.54
N ALA A 35 -13.52 9.44 9.17
CA ALA A 35 -14.55 9.77 10.16
C ALA A 35 -15.97 9.63 9.58
N GLU A 36 -16.11 9.77 8.27
CA GLU A 36 -17.34 9.63 7.49
C GLU A 36 -17.89 8.18 7.47
N LEU A 37 -17.05 7.18 7.77
CA LEU A 37 -17.45 5.78 7.93
C LEU A 37 -17.66 5.38 9.40
N SER A 38 -17.71 6.35 10.33
CA SER A 38 -17.91 6.07 11.76
C SER A 38 -19.35 5.70 12.13
N GLU A 39 -20.31 5.97 11.24
CA GLU A 39 -21.70 5.57 11.45
C GLU A 39 -21.85 4.04 11.33
N PRO A 40 -22.33 3.34 12.38
CA PRO A 40 -22.36 1.87 12.41
C PRO A 40 -23.12 1.23 11.25
N GLU A 41 -24.22 1.85 10.82
CA GLU A 41 -25.04 1.35 9.70
C GLU A 41 -24.28 1.44 8.37
N ILE A 42 -23.54 2.52 8.15
CA ILE A 42 -22.71 2.70 6.95
C ILE A 42 -21.56 1.69 6.97
N LEU A 43 -20.88 1.56 8.11
CA LEU A 43 -19.76 0.64 8.26
C LEU A 43 -20.17 -0.82 8.01
N ALA A 44 -21.35 -1.21 8.49
CA ALA A 44 -21.91 -2.56 8.26
C ALA A 44 -22.10 -2.88 6.77
N LEU A 45 -22.39 -1.88 5.93
CA LEU A 45 -22.53 -2.07 4.48
C LEU A 45 -21.18 -2.32 3.78
N PHE A 46 -20.10 -1.69 4.26
CA PHE A 46 -18.76 -1.84 3.67
C PHE A 46 -17.99 -3.03 4.23
N LEU A 47 -18.35 -3.51 5.43
CA LEU A 47 -17.61 -4.52 6.15
C LEU A 47 -17.39 -5.83 5.37
N PRO A 48 -18.39 -6.39 4.65
CA PRO A 48 -18.18 -7.59 3.85
C PRO A 48 -17.12 -7.39 2.76
N SER A 49 -17.17 -6.26 2.05
CA SER A 49 -16.21 -5.94 0.98
C SER A 49 -14.81 -5.69 1.53
N LEU A 50 -14.69 -4.91 2.61
CA LEU A 50 -13.41 -4.67 3.27
C LEU A 50 -12.79 -5.98 3.77
N ARG A 51 -13.60 -6.88 4.34
CA ARG A 51 -13.11 -8.19 4.80
C ARG A 51 -12.67 -9.07 3.64
N ALA A 52 -13.39 -9.07 2.53
CA ALA A 52 -13.00 -9.80 1.32
C ALA A 52 -11.65 -9.30 0.77
N ASP A 53 -11.47 -7.98 0.66
CA ASP A 53 -10.22 -7.38 0.20
C ASP A 53 -9.04 -7.72 1.13
N TYR A 54 -9.25 -7.68 2.45
CA TYR A 54 -8.23 -8.08 3.42
C TYR A 54 -7.94 -9.58 3.39
N THR A 55 -8.95 -10.41 3.12
CA THR A 55 -8.74 -11.85 2.95
C THR A 55 -7.78 -12.08 1.78
N ILE A 56 -8.06 -11.50 0.61
CA ILE A 56 -7.19 -11.62 -0.57
C ILE A 56 -5.78 -11.11 -0.27
N PHE A 57 -5.67 -9.95 0.39
CA PHE A 57 -4.38 -9.37 0.75
C PHE A 57 -3.57 -10.23 1.73
N GLU A 58 -4.21 -10.77 2.77
CA GLU A 58 -3.54 -11.53 3.83
C GLU A 58 -3.28 -13.00 3.45
N THR A 59 -4.05 -13.57 2.53
CA THR A 59 -3.83 -14.93 2.00
C THR A 59 -3.07 -14.95 0.68
N TYR A 60 -2.57 -13.80 0.21
CA TYR A 60 -1.76 -13.75 -1.00
C TYR A 60 -0.42 -14.46 -0.78
N GLU A 61 -0.20 -15.54 -1.52
CA GLU A 61 1.07 -16.24 -1.58
C GLU A 61 1.87 -15.82 -2.81
N PHE A 62 2.99 -15.16 -2.58
CA PHE A 62 3.88 -14.75 -3.66
C PHE A 62 4.54 -15.96 -4.31
N THR A 63 4.38 -16.07 -5.63
CA THR A 63 5.13 -17.02 -6.46
C THR A 63 6.20 -16.27 -7.23
N ALA A 64 7.47 -16.62 -7.02
CA ALA A 64 8.58 -16.00 -7.72
C ALA A 64 8.46 -16.18 -9.25
N ARG A 65 8.76 -15.11 -9.98
CA ARG A 65 8.79 -15.05 -11.45
C ARG A 65 10.00 -14.24 -11.89
N GLU A 66 10.30 -14.31 -13.19
CA GLU A 66 11.33 -13.45 -13.79
C GLU A 66 11.04 -11.97 -13.52
N PRO A 67 12.05 -11.16 -13.14
CA PRO A 67 11.88 -9.74 -12.94
C PRO A 67 11.34 -9.03 -14.19
N LEU A 68 10.53 -8.00 -13.99
CA LEU A 68 10.03 -7.16 -15.08
C LEU A 68 11.20 -6.48 -15.81
N THR A 69 11.08 -6.26 -17.11
CA THR A 69 12.09 -5.51 -17.89
C THR A 69 11.86 -4.01 -17.88
N CYS A 70 10.71 -3.55 -17.37
CA CYS A 70 10.39 -2.14 -17.27
C CYS A 70 10.89 -1.53 -15.95
N PRO A 71 11.20 -0.22 -15.93
CA PRO A 71 11.54 0.49 -14.69
C PRO A 71 10.42 0.43 -13.66
N ILE A 72 10.78 0.40 -12.37
CA ILE A 72 9.84 0.50 -11.24
C ILE A 72 10.21 1.71 -10.38
N THR A 73 9.22 2.54 -10.07
CA THR A 73 9.34 3.56 -9.01
C THR A 73 8.35 3.22 -7.90
N ALA A 74 8.85 2.96 -6.69
CA ALA A 74 8.06 2.75 -5.50
C ALA A 74 7.95 4.05 -4.70
N PHE A 75 6.72 4.46 -4.38
CA PHE A 75 6.44 5.61 -3.50
C PHE A 75 5.92 5.12 -2.15
N GLY A 76 6.33 5.79 -1.07
CA GLY A 76 5.79 5.54 0.26
C GLY A 76 5.75 6.79 1.14
N GLY A 77 4.93 6.73 2.18
CA GLY A 77 4.88 7.77 3.20
C GLY A 77 6.06 7.67 4.15
N ARG A 78 6.75 8.78 4.40
CA ARG A 78 7.89 8.84 5.33
C ARG A 78 7.48 8.48 6.76
N GLU A 79 6.25 8.78 7.15
CA GLU A 79 5.70 8.48 8.48
C GLU A 79 4.77 7.25 8.45
N ASP A 80 4.78 6.46 7.37
CA ASP A 80 3.97 5.24 7.28
C ASP A 80 4.45 4.19 8.29
N ARG A 81 3.55 3.78 9.18
CA ARG A 81 3.80 2.73 10.20
C ARG A 81 3.38 1.35 9.71
N ALA A 82 2.66 1.27 8.60
CA ALA A 82 2.19 0.03 8.02
C ALA A 82 3.20 -0.62 7.07
N ILE A 83 4.03 0.21 6.41
CA ILE A 83 5.01 -0.20 5.41
C ILE A 83 6.35 0.45 5.73
N SER A 84 7.41 -0.34 5.89
CA SER A 84 8.76 0.19 6.10
C SER A 84 9.44 0.61 4.78
N GLU A 85 10.47 1.45 4.87
CA GLU A 85 11.31 1.76 3.71
C GLU A 85 12.00 0.50 3.15
N GLU A 86 12.36 -0.46 3.99
CA GLU A 86 12.94 -1.74 3.58
C GLU A 86 11.95 -2.54 2.70
N GLU A 87 10.67 -2.59 3.10
CA GLU A 87 9.60 -3.23 2.32
C GLU A 87 9.43 -2.56 0.96
N LEU A 88 9.52 -1.23 0.89
CA LEU A 88 9.45 -0.49 -0.37
C LEU A 88 10.67 -0.76 -1.25
N ARG A 89 11.87 -0.76 -0.68
CA ARG A 89 13.12 -0.99 -1.42
C ARG A 89 13.20 -2.38 -2.02
N ALA A 90 12.56 -3.37 -1.42
CA ALA A 90 12.55 -4.74 -1.92
C ALA A 90 11.84 -4.88 -3.28
N TRP A 91 11.02 -3.90 -3.70
CA TRP A 91 10.50 -3.84 -5.06
C TRP A 91 11.59 -3.77 -6.15
N GLY A 92 12.80 -3.33 -5.79
CA GLY A 92 13.94 -3.34 -6.71
C GLY A 92 14.32 -4.74 -7.18
N GLU A 93 13.97 -5.79 -6.44
CA GLU A 93 14.20 -7.18 -6.86
C GLU A 93 13.19 -7.65 -7.93
N GLN A 94 12.11 -6.90 -8.14
CA GLN A 94 11.04 -7.26 -9.08
C GLN A 94 11.25 -6.67 -10.48
N THR A 95 12.39 -6.03 -10.72
CA THR A 95 12.76 -5.49 -12.04
C THR A 95 14.24 -5.73 -12.36
N SER A 96 14.52 -5.98 -13.63
CA SER A 96 15.86 -5.93 -14.22
C SER A 96 16.19 -4.55 -14.80
N GLY A 97 15.21 -3.64 -14.85
CA GLY A 97 15.35 -2.26 -15.24
C GLY A 97 15.76 -1.34 -14.09
N LYS A 98 15.63 -0.02 -14.32
CA LYS A 98 15.93 0.98 -13.29
C LYS A 98 14.92 0.89 -12.14
N PHE A 99 15.42 0.90 -10.91
CA PHE A 99 14.59 0.99 -9.70
C PHE A 99 14.80 2.32 -8.98
N ARG A 100 13.71 2.89 -8.46
CA ARG A 100 13.73 4.06 -7.56
C ARG A 100 12.77 3.84 -6.40
N CYS A 101 13.16 4.31 -5.22
CA CYS A 101 12.32 4.35 -4.02
C CYS A 101 12.26 5.81 -3.54
N GLU A 102 11.06 6.37 -3.44
CA GLU A 102 10.84 7.77 -3.08
C GLU A 102 9.90 7.89 -1.88
N LEU A 103 10.35 8.60 -0.85
CA LEU A 103 9.54 8.90 0.32
C LEU A 103 8.94 10.31 0.20
N VAL A 104 7.64 10.39 0.40
CA VAL A 104 6.84 11.63 0.43
C VAL A 104 6.46 11.90 1.88
N ALA A 105 6.36 13.16 2.30
CA ALA A 105 5.79 13.45 3.60
C ALA A 105 4.37 12.84 3.72
N GLY A 106 4.01 12.36 4.90
CA GLY A 106 2.75 11.69 5.19
C GLY A 106 2.90 10.25 5.67
N GLY A 107 1.83 9.75 6.31
CA GLY A 107 1.68 8.36 6.71
C GLY A 107 1.18 7.48 5.56
N HIS A 108 0.39 6.46 5.89
CA HIS A 108 -0.14 5.50 4.89
C HIS A 108 -0.93 6.17 3.75
N PHE A 109 -1.59 7.29 4.04
CA PHE A 109 -2.37 8.08 3.09
C PHE A 109 -1.62 9.33 2.59
N PHE A 110 -0.28 9.27 2.46
CA PHE A 110 0.56 10.37 1.97
C PHE A 110 0.06 10.98 0.65
N LEU A 111 -0.56 10.19 -0.22
CA LEU A 111 -1.17 10.62 -1.48
C LEU A 111 -2.24 11.70 -1.30
N HIS A 112 -2.99 11.62 -0.20
CA HIS A 112 -4.01 12.61 0.17
C HIS A 112 -3.43 13.72 1.05
N GLN A 113 -2.52 13.36 1.97
CA GLN A 113 -1.95 14.29 2.94
C GLN A 113 -0.98 15.30 2.31
N ASN A 114 -0.22 14.88 1.29
CA ASN A 114 0.80 15.70 0.63
C ASN A 114 0.69 15.59 -0.89
N ARG A 115 -0.54 15.75 -1.39
CA ARG A 115 -0.86 15.67 -2.83
C ARG A 115 -0.02 16.63 -3.68
N ASP A 116 0.22 17.84 -3.19
CA ASP A 116 0.99 18.88 -3.89
C ASP A 116 2.48 18.56 -3.99
N GLU A 117 3.02 17.74 -3.07
CA GLU A 117 4.37 17.19 -3.16
C GLU A 117 4.39 15.96 -4.10
N PHE A 118 3.38 15.09 -4.00
CA PHE A 118 3.32 13.83 -4.73
C PHE A 118 3.09 13.99 -6.24
N LEU A 119 2.11 14.81 -6.65
CA LEU A 119 1.71 14.90 -8.06
C LEU A 119 2.82 15.39 -8.99
N PRO A 120 3.64 16.40 -8.64
CA PRO A 120 4.76 16.82 -9.48
C PRO A 120 5.78 15.69 -9.68
N ARG A 121 6.12 14.94 -8.63
CA ARG A 121 7.06 13.81 -8.71
C ARG A 121 6.53 12.70 -9.60
N LEU A 122 5.25 12.34 -9.46
CA LEU A 122 4.61 11.36 -10.34
C LEU A 122 4.66 11.83 -11.81
N THR A 123 4.36 13.10 -12.06
CA THR A 123 4.35 13.68 -13.40
C THR A 123 5.73 13.63 -14.05
N GLU A 124 6.79 14.00 -13.31
CA GLU A 124 8.18 13.91 -13.77
C GLU A 124 8.55 12.48 -14.23
N LYS A 125 8.14 11.46 -13.48
CA LYS A 125 8.44 10.06 -13.85
C LYS A 125 7.68 9.62 -15.08
N LEU A 126 6.43 10.04 -15.23
CA LEU A 126 5.64 9.74 -16.42
C LEU A 126 6.20 10.42 -17.68
N GLN A 127 6.63 11.69 -17.57
CA GLN A 127 7.25 12.42 -18.68
C GLN A 127 8.54 11.77 -19.15
N THR A 128 9.39 11.34 -18.21
CA THR A 128 10.65 10.64 -18.53
C THR A 128 10.40 9.39 -19.39
N ILE A 129 9.30 8.67 -19.15
CA ILE A 129 8.93 7.46 -19.92
C ILE A 129 8.47 7.86 -21.33
N VAL A 130 7.66 8.91 -21.47
CA VAL A 130 7.17 9.37 -22.78
C VAL A 130 8.31 9.84 -23.68
N GLU A 131 9.34 10.48 -23.11
CA GLU A 131 10.51 10.96 -23.85
C GLU A 131 11.48 9.84 -24.27
N THR A 132 11.37 8.65 -23.69
CA THR A 132 12.21 7.47 -24.04
C THR A 132 11.52 6.47 -24.96
N LEU A 133 10.26 6.73 -25.35
CA LEU A 133 9.50 5.97 -26.36
C LEU A 133 9.59 6.66 -27.73
#